data_AF-A0A9W6LIF4-F1
#
_entry.id   AF-A0A9W6LIF4-F1
#
_cell.length_a   1.000
_cell.length_b   1.000
_cell.length_c   1.000
_cell.angle_alpha   90.00
_cell.angle_beta   90.00
_cell.angle_gamma   90.00
#
_symmetry.space_group_name_H-M   'P 1'
#
loop_
_entity.id
_entity.type
_entity.pdbx_description
1 polymer ?
#
loop_
_entity_poly.entity_id
_entity_poly.type
_entity_poly.pdbx_seq_one_letter_code
_entity_poly.pdbx_strand_id
1 'polypeptide(L)'
;MREELSARHGAPDPLTRGQFSDGQRLFTVRASSTEAPDSFQVFAGGDAADIVVVVSGLTSWNLRATWGDGWRSASAEWKSWVKDQAFMAFYNGRPPATGSVRVCSG
;
A
#
# COMPACT_ATOMS: atom_id res chain seq x y z
N MET A 1 -29.93 26.92 -7.08
CA MET A 1 -30.09 26.19 -8.37
C MET A 1 -28.71 26.15 -9.00
N ARG A 2 -27.92 25.08 -9.08
CA ARG A 2 -28.02 23.62 -8.85
C ARG A 2 -26.60 23.20 -8.43
N GLU A 3 -26.38 22.57 -7.28
CA GLU A 3 -26.18 21.12 -7.16
C GLU A 3 -25.65 20.44 -8.43
N GLU A 4 -24.33 20.24 -8.49
CA GLU A 4 -23.70 19.23 -9.35
C GLU A 4 -22.89 18.26 -8.48
N LEU A 5 -23.63 17.41 -7.77
CA LEU A 5 -23.21 16.05 -7.44
C LEU A 5 -23.06 15.30 -8.77
N SER A 6 -21.84 15.07 -9.25
CA SER A 6 -21.61 14.11 -10.34
C SER A 6 -20.26 13.43 -10.22
N ALA A 7 -20.33 12.11 -10.04
CA ALA A 7 -19.30 11.20 -9.58
C ALA A 7 -18.01 11.20 -10.42
N ARG A 8 -16.86 11.08 -9.75
CA ARG A 8 -15.62 10.61 -10.38
C ARG A 8 -15.34 9.19 -9.90
N HIS A 9 -16.07 8.23 -10.46
CA HIS A 9 -15.58 6.86 -10.50
C HIS A 9 -14.26 6.85 -11.29
N GLY A 10 -13.15 6.54 -10.60
CA GLY A 10 -12.14 5.64 -11.16
C GLY A 10 -11.07 6.20 -12.10
N ALA A 11 -10.56 7.41 -11.89
CA ALA A 11 -9.16 7.63 -12.27
C ALA A 11 -8.31 6.93 -11.20
N PRO A 12 -7.42 5.96 -11.53
CA PRO A 12 -6.49 5.44 -10.55
C PRO A 12 -5.72 6.63 -9.99
N ASP A 13 -5.78 6.81 -8.66
CA ASP A 13 -5.08 7.90 -7.98
C ASP A 13 -3.63 7.85 -8.50
N PRO A 14 -3.08 8.92 -9.11
CA PRO A 14 -1.76 8.88 -9.74
C PRO A 14 -0.63 8.57 -8.73
N LEU A 15 -0.97 8.64 -7.44
CA LEU A 15 -0.12 8.29 -6.32
C LEU A 15 -0.20 6.81 -5.94
N THR A 16 -1.24 6.08 -6.36
CA THR A 16 -1.33 4.63 -6.15
C THR A 16 -0.29 3.94 -7.01
N ARG A 17 0.69 3.30 -6.37
CA ARG A 17 1.77 2.58 -7.05
C ARG A 17 1.43 1.12 -7.29
N GLY A 18 0.65 0.52 -6.40
CA GLY A 18 0.28 -0.87 -6.50
C GLY A 18 -0.62 -1.33 -5.37
N GLN A 19 -0.99 -2.61 -5.44
CA GLN A 19 -1.82 -3.27 -4.45
C GLN A 19 -1.29 -4.68 -4.24
N PHE A 20 -1.37 -5.17 -3.02
CA PHE A 20 -1.02 -6.55 -2.67
C PHE A 20 -2.05 -7.10 -1.69
N SER A 21 -2.17 -8.41 -1.58
CA SER A 21 -3.16 -9.04 -0.70
C SER A 21 -2.50 -10.14 0.11
N ASP A 22 -2.90 -10.26 1.37
CA ASP A 22 -2.52 -11.39 2.24
C ASP A 22 -3.56 -12.53 2.15
N GLY A 23 -4.37 -12.55 1.09
CA GLY A 23 -5.50 -13.47 0.91
C GLY A 23 -6.75 -13.13 1.73
N GLN A 24 -6.60 -12.48 2.89
CA GLN A 24 -7.73 -12.03 3.72
C GLN A 24 -8.11 -10.56 3.52
N ARG A 25 -7.13 -9.70 3.26
CA ARG A 25 -7.30 -8.25 3.11
C ARG A 25 -6.48 -7.75 1.93
N LEU A 26 -7.04 -6.78 1.22
CA LEU A 26 -6.35 -6.04 0.17
C LEU A 26 -5.63 -4.85 0.78
N PHE A 27 -4.38 -4.65 0.39
CA PHE A 27 -3.52 -3.55 0.80
C PHE A 27 -3.20 -2.68 -0.40
N THR A 28 -3.39 -1.37 -0.26
CA THR A 28 -3.15 -0.39 -1.31
C THR A 28 -1.93 0.45 -0.95
N VAL A 29 -0.97 0.54 -1.86
CA VAL A 29 0.26 1.31 -1.68
C VAL A 29 0.15 2.63 -2.42
N ARG A 30 0.26 3.73 -1.66
CA ARG A 30 0.21 5.10 -2.17
C ARG A 30 1.51 5.82 -1.86
N ALA A 31 2.12 6.40 -2.89
CA ALA A 31 3.24 7.31 -2.72
C ALA A 31 2.77 8.66 -2.17
N SER A 32 3.65 9.36 -1.45
CA SER A 32 3.41 10.75 -1.03
C SER A 32 3.43 11.72 -2.21
N SER A 33 4.28 11.44 -3.22
CA SER A 33 4.43 12.26 -4.43
C SER A 33 4.59 11.41 -5.70
N THR A 34 4.23 12.00 -6.84
CA THR A 34 4.47 11.43 -8.18
C THR A 34 5.95 11.50 -8.57
N GLU A 35 6.61 12.59 -8.23
CA GLU A 35 8.03 12.88 -8.51
C GLU A 35 8.83 12.84 -7.20
N ALA A 36 9.88 12.02 -7.15
CA ALA A 36 10.74 11.81 -5.97
C ALA A 36 9.98 11.60 -4.64
N PRO A 37 9.14 10.56 -4.53
CA PRO A 37 8.45 10.23 -3.27
C PRO A 37 9.44 9.95 -2.13
N ASP A 38 9.37 10.77 -1.08
CA ASP A 38 10.12 10.54 0.17
C ASP A 38 9.47 9.47 1.07
N SER A 39 8.17 9.28 0.91
CA SER A 39 7.38 8.36 1.72
C SER A 39 6.29 7.67 0.90
N PHE A 40 5.84 6.53 1.40
CA PHE A 40 4.64 5.84 0.93
C PHE A 40 3.83 5.30 2.10
N GLN A 41 2.54 5.16 1.87
CA GLN A 41 1.55 4.71 2.83
C GLN A 41 0.89 3.44 2.31
N VAL A 42 0.61 2.52 3.22
CA VAL A 42 -0.12 1.28 2.95
C VAL A 42 -1.43 1.34 3.70
N PHE A 43 -2.53 1.19 2.97
CA PHE A 43 -3.89 1.19 3.51
C PHE A 43 -4.49 -0.20 3.42
N ALA A 44 -5.31 -0.61 4.39
CA ALA A 44 -6.07 -1.85 4.35
C ALA A 44 -7.52 -1.61 3.88
N GLY A 45 -8.06 -2.54 3.09
CA GLY A 45 -9.50 -2.59 2.79
C GLY A 45 -10.01 -1.55 1.81
N GLY A 46 -9.13 -0.87 1.06
CA GLY A 46 -9.51 0.20 0.13
C GLY A 46 -9.95 1.49 0.82
N ASP A 47 -9.91 1.53 2.16
CA ASP A 47 -10.28 2.69 2.95
C ASP A 47 -9.02 3.43 3.40
N ALA A 48 -8.90 4.71 3.04
CA ALA A 48 -7.73 5.52 3.39
C ALA A 48 -7.63 5.80 4.90
N ALA A 49 -8.67 5.49 5.67
CA ALA A 49 -8.68 5.60 7.12
C ALA A 49 -7.88 4.49 7.82
N ASP A 50 -7.72 3.32 7.18
CA ASP A 50 -7.12 2.14 7.80
C ASP A 50 -5.63 2.02 7.43
N ILE A 51 -4.82 2.90 8.04
CA ILE A 51 -3.38 2.96 7.78
C ILE A 51 -2.67 1.77 8.43
N VAL A 52 -2.04 0.94 7.62
CA VAL A 52 -1.24 -0.20 8.06
C VAL A 52 0.15 0.24 8.45
N VAL A 53 0.85 0.85 7.50
CA VAL A 53 2.22 1.31 7.68
C VAL A 53 2.51 2.51 6.79
N VAL A 54 3.24 3.45 7.34
CA VAL A 54 3.83 4.57 6.62
C VAL A 54 5.34 4.37 6.60
N VAL A 55 5.92 4.23 5.43
CA VAL A 55 7.37 4.16 5.23
C VAL A 55 7.84 5.52 4.73
N SER A 56 8.85 6.07 5.38
CA SER A 56 9.41 7.40 5.10
C SER A 56 10.93 7.36 5.05
N GLY A 57 11.55 8.40 4.49
CA GLY A 57 13.00 8.48 4.34
C GLY A 57 13.55 7.67 3.17
N LEU A 58 12.75 7.47 2.11
CA LEU A 58 13.22 6.87 0.86
C LEU A 58 14.34 7.70 0.22
N THR A 59 14.24 9.02 0.28
CA THR A 59 15.25 9.92 -0.32
C THR A 59 16.50 10.04 0.53
N SER A 60 16.36 9.96 1.86
CA SER A 60 17.44 10.15 2.83
C SER A 60 18.14 8.86 3.24
N TRP A 61 17.78 7.71 2.64
CA TRP A 61 18.25 6.36 3.01
C TRP A 61 18.03 5.97 4.48
N ASN A 62 17.25 6.75 5.22
CA ASN A 62 16.90 6.48 6.61
C ASN A 62 15.47 5.97 6.66
N LEU A 63 15.31 4.70 6.30
CA LEU A 63 14.00 4.05 6.17
C LEU A 63 13.31 3.92 7.53
N ARG A 64 12.26 4.71 7.74
CA ARG A 64 11.45 4.67 8.95
C ARG A 64 10.06 4.14 8.65
N ALA A 65 9.74 2.99 9.25
CA ALA A 65 8.41 2.37 9.16
C ALA A 65 7.59 2.70 10.42
N THR A 66 6.50 3.42 10.25
CA THR A 66 5.55 3.77 11.31
C THR A 66 4.27 2.96 11.12
N TRP A 67 3.98 2.09 12.07
CA TRP A 67 2.80 1.22 12.03
C TRP A 67 1.58 1.91 12.62
N GLY A 68 0.43 1.73 11.97
CA GLY A 68 -0.87 2.12 12.52
C GLY A 68 -1.18 1.35 13.80
N ASP A 69 -2.04 1.92 14.63
CA ASP A 69 -2.29 1.43 16.00
C ASP A 69 -2.69 -0.06 16.03
N GLY A 70 -3.65 -0.45 15.19
CA GLY A 70 -4.11 -1.85 15.07
C GLY A 70 -3.07 -2.84 14.54
N TRP A 71 -1.97 -2.34 13.95
CA TRP A 71 -0.93 -3.15 13.31
C TRP A 71 0.38 -3.18 14.10
N ARG A 72 0.50 -2.34 15.14
CA ARG A 72 1.66 -2.33 16.05
C ARG A 72 1.81 -3.63 16.82
N SER A 73 0.73 -4.35 17.09
CA SER A 73 0.75 -5.66 17.76
C SER A 73 0.97 -6.84 16.81
N ALA A 74 1.05 -6.61 15.50
CA ALA A 74 1.30 -7.69 14.53
C ALA A 74 2.70 -8.30 14.71
N SER A 75 2.82 -9.58 14.35
CA SER A 75 4.08 -10.34 14.41
C SER A 75 5.20 -9.70 13.59
N ALA A 76 6.43 -9.83 14.05
CA ALA A 76 7.60 -9.29 13.35
C ALA A 76 7.76 -9.86 11.93
N GLU A 77 7.47 -11.16 11.74
CA GLU A 77 7.48 -11.83 10.44
C GLU A 77 6.48 -11.18 9.48
N TRP A 78 5.23 -10.99 9.93
CA TRP A 78 4.18 -10.34 9.15
C TRP A 78 4.55 -8.90 8.79
N LYS A 79 5.09 -8.13 9.74
CA LYS A 79 5.58 -6.77 9.49
C LYS A 79 6.71 -6.74 8.46
N SER A 80 7.62 -7.71 8.49
CA SER A 80 8.69 -7.82 7.50
C SER A 80 8.13 -8.15 6.12
N TRP A 81 7.18 -9.09 6.04
CA TRP A 81 6.50 -9.45 4.80
C TRP A 81 5.74 -8.26 4.20
N VAL A 82 4.95 -7.53 5.00
CA VAL A 82 4.23 -6.33 4.53
C VAL A 82 5.16 -5.28 3.98
N LYS A 83 6.31 -5.05 4.64
CA LYS A 83 7.31 -4.11 4.12
C LYS A 83 7.81 -4.57 2.75
N ASP A 84 8.22 -5.83 2.62
CA ASP A 84 8.74 -6.38 1.38
C ASP A 84 7.72 -6.27 0.23
N GLN A 85 6.47 -6.67 0.49
CA GLN A 85 5.38 -6.54 -0.49
C GLN A 85 5.07 -5.09 -0.84
N ALA A 86 5.10 -4.17 0.14
CA ALA A 86 4.87 -2.76 -0.11
C ALA A 86 6.00 -2.14 -0.94
N PHE A 87 7.26 -2.50 -0.67
CA PHE A 87 8.41 -2.10 -1.48
C PHE A 87 8.31 -2.67 -2.90
N MET A 88 7.96 -3.95 -3.05
CA MET A 88 7.72 -4.57 -4.35
C MET A 88 6.62 -3.86 -5.12
N ALA A 89 5.46 -3.60 -4.49
CA ALA A 89 4.34 -2.91 -5.13
C ALA A 89 4.68 -1.45 -5.48
N PHE A 90 5.51 -0.80 -4.66
CA PHE A 90 5.97 0.57 -4.90
C PHE A 90 6.93 0.67 -6.09
N TYR A 91 7.93 -0.22 -6.16
CA TYR A 91 8.96 -0.21 -7.21
C TYR A 91 8.56 -0.92 -8.50
N ASN A 92 7.76 -1.99 -8.44
CA ASN A 92 7.34 -2.74 -9.63
C ASN A 92 6.18 -2.08 -10.39
N GLY A 93 5.53 -1.04 -9.85
CA GLY A 93 4.61 -0.12 -10.55
C GLY A 93 3.41 -0.77 -11.27
N ARG A 94 3.24 -2.08 -11.15
CA ARG A 94 2.12 -2.84 -11.66
C ARG A 94 1.92 -4.00 -10.69
N PRO A 95 0.76 -4.09 -10.02
CA PRO A 95 0.45 -5.33 -9.32
C PRO A 95 0.54 -6.45 -10.36
N PRO A 96 1.18 -7.60 -10.07
CA PRO A 96 0.86 -8.79 -10.83
C PRO A 96 -0.66 -8.95 -10.70
N ALA A 97 -1.35 -8.87 -11.85
CA ALA A 97 -2.79 -9.09 -11.92
C ALA A 97 -3.07 -10.37 -11.14
N THR A 98 -3.87 -10.28 -10.06
CA THR A 98 -4.24 -11.34 -9.12
C THR A 98 -3.94 -12.73 -9.66
N GLY A 99 -2.68 -13.14 -9.50
CA GLY A 99 -2.16 -14.36 -10.09
C GLY A 99 -2.11 -15.34 -8.95
N SER A 100 -3.08 -16.26 -8.94
CA SER A 100 -3.28 -17.35 -7.99
C SER A 100 -2.08 -17.61 -7.09
N VAL A 101 -2.30 -17.47 -5.77
CA VAL A 101 -1.50 -18.15 -4.76
C VAL A 101 -1.44 -19.63 -5.16
N ARG A 102 -0.32 -20.02 -5.78
CA ARG A 102 0.00 -21.43 -5.96
C ARG A 102 0.66 -21.84 -4.67
N VAL A 103 -0.11 -22.51 -3.83
CA VAL A 103 0.38 -23.30 -2.70
C VAL A 103 1.57 -24.12 -3.18
N CYS A 104 2.75 -23.93 -2.56
CA CYS A 104 3.84 -24.87 -2.68
C CYS A 104 3.51 -26.08 -1.80
N SER A 105 2.98 -27.14 -2.41
CA SER A 105 3.08 -28.49 -1.85
C SER A 105 4.34 -29.11 -2.45
N GLY A 106 5.41 -29.13 -1.67
CA GLY A 106 6.66 -29.84 -1.94
C GLY A 106 7.12 -30.51 -0.67
#